data_AF-A0A4P6HKZ7-F1
#
_entry.id   AF-A0A4P6HKZ7-F1
#
_cell.length_a   1.000
_cell.length_b   1.000
_cell.length_c   1.000
_cell.angle_alpha   90.00
_cell.angle_beta   90.00
_cell.angle_gamma   90.00
#
_symmetry.space_group_name_H-M   'P 1'
#
loop_
_entity.id
_entity.type
_entity.pdbx_description
1 polymer ?
#
loop_
_entity_poly.entity_id
_entity_poly.type
_entity_poly.pdbx_seq_one_letter_code
_entity_poly.pdbx_strand_id
1 'polypeptide(L)'
;MRPLVLSACLALAFVLAAAPARAADAPNQIAGIAIGANAEDLRDRLDLARVAPLWDKPWLVRANLKPTKGFAAGYVILGGCATQNRVERVRLQYKDGSKALFDKLVRQLTDRYGVPQPLPAPKGSKYKGYRWVFGANKTKGLDVLLEHFELTGDDSPSGNVIRISDNSAMNREKACYDAMIKGTPEPQPAFPLFDVDDSWLLPQ
;
A
#
# COMPACT_ATOMS: atom_id res chain seq x y z
N MET A 1 -22.56 51.69 -41.01
CA MET A 1 -23.29 51.30 -39.79
C MET A 1 -23.04 49.81 -39.53
N ARG A 2 -22.66 49.51 -38.28
CA ARG A 2 -22.04 48.28 -37.74
C ARG A 2 -22.71 46.94 -38.09
N PRO A 3 -21.98 45.97 -38.68
CA PRO A 3 -22.16 44.55 -38.42
C PRO A 3 -21.06 44.10 -37.45
N LEU A 4 -21.11 44.55 -36.20
CA LEU A 4 -20.05 44.27 -35.22
C LEU A 4 -20.63 44.03 -33.83
N VAL A 5 -21.81 43.41 -33.78
CA VAL A 5 -22.52 43.12 -32.51
C VAL A 5 -22.81 41.63 -32.34
N LEU A 6 -22.78 40.82 -33.40
CA LEU A 6 -23.11 39.39 -33.28
C LEU A 6 -21.94 38.46 -32.92
N SER A 7 -20.68 38.90 -33.01
CA SER A 7 -19.52 38.04 -32.68
C SER A 7 -19.03 38.17 -31.23
N ALA A 8 -19.59 39.09 -30.44
CA ALA A 8 -19.13 39.33 -29.07
C ALA A 8 -19.73 38.38 -28.02
N CYS A 9 -20.84 37.69 -28.34
CA CYS A 9 -21.55 36.83 -27.37
C CYS A 9 -21.08 35.37 -27.36
N LEU A 10 -20.36 34.90 -28.38
CA LEU A 10 -19.94 33.49 -28.45
C LEU A 10 -18.54 33.22 -27.87
N ALA A 11 -17.73 34.27 -27.69
CA ALA A 11 -16.37 34.14 -27.15
C ALA A 11 -16.31 34.18 -25.60
N LEU A 12 -17.38 34.59 -24.93
CA LEU A 12 -17.41 34.77 -23.47
C LEU A 12 -17.92 33.54 -22.69
N ALA A 13 -18.35 32.48 -23.38
CA ALA A 13 -18.92 31.29 -22.75
C ALA A 13 -17.91 30.16 -22.47
N PHE A 14 -16.64 30.29 -22.85
CA PHE A 14 -15.65 29.21 -22.75
C PHE A 14 -14.62 29.37 -21.61
N VAL A 15 -14.79 30.34 -20.71
CA VAL A 15 -13.81 30.62 -19.63
C VAL A 15 -14.26 30.07 -18.26
N LEU A 16 -15.47 29.54 -18.12
CA LEU A 16 -15.91 28.92 -16.86
C LEU A 16 -15.72 27.39 -16.88
N ALA A 17 -14.93 26.93 -15.90
CA ALA A 17 -14.76 25.55 -15.41
C ALA A 17 -13.49 24.79 -15.80
N ALA A 18 -12.33 25.47 -15.90
CA ALA A 18 -11.08 24.85 -15.48
C ALA A 18 -10.83 25.19 -14.00
N ALA A 19 -11.66 24.63 -13.10
CA ALA A 19 -11.26 24.59 -11.70
C ALA A 19 -9.96 23.79 -11.65
N PRO A 20 -8.84 24.33 -11.12
CA PRO A 20 -7.65 23.52 -10.93
C PRO A 20 -8.09 22.39 -10.00
N ALA A 21 -8.10 21.16 -10.52
CA ALA A 21 -8.12 19.98 -9.68
C ALA A 21 -6.89 20.10 -8.80
N ARG A 22 -7.05 20.65 -7.59
CA ARG A 22 -6.01 20.61 -6.58
C ARG A 22 -5.80 19.13 -6.33
N ALA A 23 -4.74 18.59 -6.95
CA ALA A 23 -4.20 17.31 -6.58
C ALA A 23 -3.87 17.45 -5.10
N ALA A 24 -4.72 16.88 -4.25
CA ALA A 24 -4.46 16.86 -2.82
C ALA A 24 -3.09 16.21 -2.61
N ASP A 25 -2.29 16.79 -1.72
CA ASP A 25 -0.97 16.25 -1.40
C ASP A 25 -1.09 14.80 -0.97
N ALA A 26 -0.12 13.98 -1.41
CA ALA A 26 -0.09 12.57 -1.09
C ALA A 26 -0.08 12.38 0.44
N PRO A 27 -0.92 11.48 0.99
CA PRO A 27 -0.87 11.18 2.42
C PRO A 27 0.46 10.54 2.76
N ASN A 28 1.23 11.21 3.61
CA ASN A 28 2.54 10.73 4.05
C ASN A 28 2.50 10.07 5.43
N GLN A 29 1.34 10.01 6.11
CA GLN A 29 1.24 9.51 7.48
C GLN A 29 -0.13 8.90 7.79
N ILE A 30 -0.13 7.87 8.65
CA ILE A 30 -1.34 7.34 9.30
C ILE A 30 -1.02 6.85 10.71
N ALA A 31 -1.94 7.06 11.66
CA ALA A 31 -1.79 6.64 13.06
C ALA A 31 -0.50 7.13 13.75
N GLY A 32 0.03 8.29 13.32
CA GLY A 32 1.28 8.84 13.84
C GLY A 32 2.54 8.24 13.21
N ILE A 33 2.41 7.39 12.19
CA ILE A 33 3.53 6.75 11.49
C ILE A 33 3.64 7.36 10.09
N ALA A 34 4.74 8.08 9.85
CA ALA A 34 5.03 8.67 8.56
C ALA A 34 5.83 7.70 7.67
N ILE A 35 5.55 7.73 6.37
CA ILE A 35 6.38 7.12 5.33
C ILE A 35 7.75 7.79 5.34
N GLY A 36 8.82 7.00 5.25
CA GLY A 36 10.21 7.45 5.33
C GLY A 36 10.71 7.76 6.74
N ALA A 37 9.86 7.66 7.78
CA ALA A 37 10.31 7.83 9.16
C ALA A 37 11.35 6.76 9.53
N ASN A 38 12.29 7.09 10.41
CA ASN A 38 13.18 6.09 10.99
C ASN A 38 12.39 5.23 11.98
N ALA A 39 12.53 3.91 11.90
CA ALA A 39 11.91 2.98 12.84
C ALA A 39 12.30 3.26 14.30
N GLU A 40 13.53 3.73 14.52
CA GLU A 40 14.05 4.06 15.85
C GLU A 40 13.28 5.20 16.52
N ASP A 41 12.82 6.19 15.76
CA ASP A 41 11.99 7.29 16.26
C ASP A 41 10.57 6.82 16.61
N LEU A 42 10.20 5.59 16.22
CA LEU A 42 8.90 4.98 16.40
C LEU A 42 8.92 3.85 17.43
N ARG A 43 9.95 3.75 18.28
CA ARG A 43 10.07 2.72 19.34
C ARG A 43 8.84 2.59 20.24
N ASP A 44 8.13 3.68 20.51
CA ASP A 44 6.90 3.67 21.33
C ASP A 44 5.67 3.15 20.58
N ARG A 45 5.79 2.94 19.27
CA ARG A 45 4.71 2.49 18.37
C ARG A 45 4.99 1.13 17.75
N LEU A 46 6.27 0.78 17.58
CA LEU A 46 6.69 -0.46 16.93
C LEU A 46 7.34 -1.42 17.93
N ASP A 47 7.07 -2.71 17.77
CA ASP A 47 7.79 -3.78 18.47
C ASP A 47 9.10 -4.08 17.73
N LEU A 48 10.11 -3.23 17.94
CA LEU A 48 11.41 -3.36 17.28
C LEU A 48 12.22 -4.56 17.79
N ALA A 49 11.85 -5.15 18.93
CA ALA A 49 12.52 -6.34 19.45
C ALA A 49 12.17 -7.61 18.67
N ARG A 50 11.10 -7.56 17.86
CA ARG A 50 10.59 -8.70 17.07
C ARG A 50 10.52 -8.40 15.58
N VAL A 51 11.44 -7.58 15.08
CA VAL A 51 11.55 -7.36 13.64
C VAL A 51 12.04 -8.63 12.94
N ALA A 52 11.52 -8.90 11.75
CA ALA A 52 11.93 -10.06 10.96
C ALA A 52 11.92 -9.72 9.45
N PRO A 53 12.92 -10.18 8.67
CA PRO A 53 12.87 -10.12 7.22
C PRO A 53 11.60 -10.81 6.68
N LEU A 54 11.08 -10.33 5.56
CA LEU A 54 10.04 -11.06 4.83
C LEU A 54 10.68 -12.26 4.11
N TRP A 55 10.09 -13.44 4.29
CA TRP A 55 10.62 -14.69 3.71
C TRP A 55 10.74 -14.66 2.19
N ASP A 56 9.76 -14.05 1.49
CA ASP A 56 9.71 -13.93 0.03
C ASP A 56 10.39 -12.67 -0.51
N LYS A 57 10.77 -11.73 0.38
CA LYS A 57 11.37 -10.44 0.06
C LYS A 57 12.42 -10.07 1.13
N PRO A 58 13.57 -10.76 1.19
CA PRO A 58 14.55 -10.60 2.27
C PRO A 58 15.13 -9.19 2.39
N TRP A 59 15.00 -8.35 1.36
CA TRP A 59 15.36 -6.94 1.37
C TRP A 59 14.37 -6.01 2.09
N LEU A 60 13.31 -6.57 2.67
CA LEU A 60 12.31 -5.85 3.45
C LEU A 60 12.18 -6.48 4.83
N VAL A 61 12.01 -5.63 5.84
CA VAL A 61 11.88 -6.06 7.23
C VAL A 61 10.50 -5.67 7.76
N ARG A 62 9.81 -6.59 8.42
CA ARG A 62 8.54 -6.30 9.09
C ARG A 62 8.80 -5.91 10.54
N ALA A 63 8.17 -4.83 10.99
CA ALA A 63 8.03 -4.50 12.41
C ALA A 63 6.54 -4.41 12.77
N ASN A 64 6.12 -5.15 13.79
CA ASN A 64 4.73 -5.15 14.22
C ASN A 64 4.41 -3.86 14.99
N LEU A 65 3.15 -3.43 14.90
CA LEU A 65 2.65 -2.33 15.67
C LEU A 65 2.34 -2.79 17.10
N LYS A 66 2.73 -1.99 18.08
CA LYS A 66 2.25 -2.12 19.47
C LYS A 66 0.74 -1.81 19.52
N PRO A 67 0.01 -2.25 20.55
CA PRO A 67 -1.42 -1.96 20.71
C PRO A 67 -1.72 -0.47 20.50
N THR A 68 -2.53 -0.16 19.48
CA THR A 68 -2.81 1.22 19.06
C THR A 68 -4.31 1.41 18.95
N LYS A 69 -4.84 2.45 19.60
CA LYS A 69 -6.29 2.73 19.65
C LYS A 69 -6.86 2.88 18.24
N GLY A 70 -8.00 2.23 18.00
CA GLY A 70 -8.70 2.25 16.71
C GLY A 70 -8.29 1.13 15.75
N PHE A 71 -7.20 0.41 16.06
CA PHE A 71 -6.69 -0.70 15.24
C PHE A 71 -6.64 -2.00 16.05
N ALA A 72 -7.02 -3.10 15.42
CA ALA A 72 -6.91 -4.44 16.00
C ALA A 72 -5.48 -4.98 15.90
N ALA A 73 -4.83 -4.72 14.77
CA ALA A 73 -3.47 -5.14 14.48
C ALA A 73 -2.86 -4.23 13.41
N GLY A 74 -1.55 -4.28 13.26
CA GLY A 74 -0.85 -3.57 12.19
C GLY A 74 0.63 -3.91 12.17
N TYR A 75 1.27 -3.55 11.07
CA TYR A 75 2.71 -3.62 10.93
C TYR A 75 3.20 -2.57 9.94
N VAL A 76 4.49 -2.26 10.02
CA VAL A 76 5.20 -1.52 8.98
C VAL A 76 6.14 -2.46 8.24
N ILE A 77 6.41 -2.12 6.98
CA ILE A 77 7.54 -2.66 6.26
C ILE A 77 8.63 -1.59 6.23
N LEU A 78 9.81 -1.99 6.64
CA LEU A 78 11.02 -1.20 6.66
C LEU A 78 11.94 -1.59 5.50
N GLY A 79 12.73 -0.65 5.01
CA GLY A 79 13.83 -0.94 4.11
C GLY A 79 14.89 -1.81 4.81
N GLY A 80 15.41 -2.80 4.10
CA GLY A 80 16.48 -3.70 4.55
C GLY A 80 17.79 -3.55 3.78
N CYS A 81 17.78 -2.78 2.68
CA CYS A 81 18.90 -2.61 1.75
C CYS A 81 19.25 -1.14 1.48
N ALA A 82 18.42 -0.38 0.77
CA ALA A 82 18.80 0.95 0.27
C ALA A 82 18.53 2.07 1.29
N THR A 83 17.40 1.99 1.98
CA THR A 83 16.93 2.91 3.01
C THR A 83 16.67 2.15 4.30
N GLN A 84 17.73 1.50 4.81
CA GLN A 84 17.68 0.69 6.03
C GLN A 84 16.92 1.40 7.16
N ASN A 85 16.03 0.66 7.81
CA ASN A 85 15.18 1.11 8.92
C ASN A 85 14.21 2.27 8.58
N ARG A 86 14.00 2.62 7.31
CA ARG A 86 12.98 3.60 6.91
C ARG A 86 11.65 2.92 6.64
N VAL A 87 10.55 3.56 7.04
CA VAL A 87 9.19 3.05 6.82
C VAL A 87 8.79 3.18 5.34
N GLU A 88 8.70 2.06 4.64
CA GLU A 88 8.30 2.03 3.22
C GLU A 88 6.80 1.74 3.03
N ARG A 89 6.18 1.10 4.04
CA ARG A 89 4.75 0.81 4.05
C ARG A 89 4.22 0.75 5.46
N VAL A 90 3.00 1.22 5.64
CA VAL A 90 2.20 1.01 6.85
C VAL A 90 0.96 0.21 6.46
N ARG A 91 0.65 -0.87 7.18
CA ARG A 91 -0.59 -1.64 7.01
C ARG A 91 -1.28 -1.80 8.36
N LEU A 92 -2.53 -1.36 8.45
CA LEU A 92 -3.31 -1.35 9.68
C LEU A 92 -4.66 -2.02 9.44
N GLN A 93 -5.08 -2.84 10.40
CA GLN A 93 -6.41 -3.41 10.47
C GLN A 93 -7.22 -2.64 11.50
N TYR A 94 -8.36 -2.09 11.11
CA TYR A 94 -9.23 -1.35 12.03
C TYR A 94 -9.89 -2.30 13.04
N LYS A 95 -10.12 -1.80 14.26
CA LYS A 95 -10.86 -2.53 15.29
C LYS A 95 -12.32 -2.75 14.91
N ASP A 96 -12.93 -1.77 14.27
CA ASP A 96 -14.27 -1.89 13.70
C ASP A 96 -14.14 -2.46 12.28
N GLY A 97 -14.45 -3.74 12.14
CA GLY A 97 -14.42 -4.48 10.88
C GLY A 97 -15.70 -4.32 10.04
N SER A 98 -16.66 -3.49 10.45
CA SER A 98 -17.95 -3.40 9.77
C SER A 98 -17.84 -2.80 8.38
N LYS A 99 -18.74 -3.24 7.49
CA LYS A 99 -18.92 -2.62 6.17
C LYS A 99 -19.33 -1.14 6.29
N ALA A 100 -20.04 -0.76 7.35
CA ALA A 100 -20.44 0.62 7.60
C ALA A 100 -19.23 1.55 7.79
N LEU A 101 -18.22 1.13 8.56
CA LEU A 101 -16.96 1.89 8.65
C LEU A 101 -16.26 1.95 7.30
N PHE A 102 -16.18 0.83 6.57
CA PHE A 102 -15.56 0.81 5.24
C PHE A 102 -16.20 1.83 4.31
N ASP A 103 -17.52 1.81 4.15
CA ASP A 103 -18.24 2.72 3.26
C ASP A 103 -18.04 4.19 3.71
N LYS A 104 -17.97 4.45 5.02
CA LYS A 104 -17.64 5.77 5.57
C LYS A 104 -16.23 6.22 5.18
N LEU A 105 -15.23 5.35 5.35
CA LEU A 105 -13.84 5.66 5.02
C LEU A 105 -13.66 5.87 3.51
N VAL A 106 -14.32 5.07 2.67
CA VAL A 106 -14.32 5.26 1.21
C VAL A 106 -14.82 6.65 0.84
N ARG A 107 -15.95 7.10 1.41
CA ARG A 107 -16.46 8.45 1.17
C ARG A 107 -15.45 9.52 1.60
N GLN A 108 -14.94 9.44 2.82
CA GLN A 108 -13.98 10.43 3.34
C GLN A 108 -12.66 10.48 2.55
N LEU A 109 -12.15 9.34 2.11
CA LEU A 109 -10.95 9.28 1.27
C LEU A 109 -11.24 9.78 -0.15
N THR A 110 -12.44 9.53 -0.67
CA THR A 110 -12.87 10.05 -1.98
C THR A 110 -13.01 11.56 -1.97
N ASP A 111 -13.63 12.11 -0.92
CA ASP A 111 -13.78 13.56 -0.74
C ASP A 111 -12.42 14.25 -0.63
N ARG A 112 -11.43 13.57 -0.03
CA ARG A 112 -10.09 14.13 0.19
C ARG A 112 -9.15 13.95 -1.00
N TYR A 113 -9.15 12.80 -1.65
CA TYR A 113 -8.13 12.42 -2.65
C TYR A 113 -8.70 12.19 -4.05
N GLY A 114 -10.00 12.39 -4.24
CA GLY A 114 -10.69 12.12 -5.49
C GLY A 114 -11.09 10.65 -5.66
N VAL A 115 -11.61 10.33 -6.84
CA VAL A 115 -12.21 9.02 -7.14
C VAL A 115 -11.15 7.90 -7.13
N PRO A 116 -11.33 6.83 -6.33
CA PRO A 116 -10.40 5.71 -6.33
C PRO A 116 -10.55 4.80 -7.55
N GLN A 117 -9.50 4.02 -7.83
CA GLN A 117 -9.59 2.85 -8.68
C GLN A 117 -10.13 1.66 -7.87
N PRO A 118 -11.19 0.96 -8.32
CA PRO A 118 -11.63 -0.28 -7.70
C PRO A 118 -10.57 -1.37 -7.88
N LEU A 119 -10.32 -2.16 -6.84
CA LEU A 119 -9.43 -3.31 -6.90
C LEU A 119 -10.16 -4.53 -7.50
N PRO A 120 -9.48 -5.35 -8.31
CA PRO A 120 -10.08 -6.58 -8.86
C PRO A 120 -10.54 -7.50 -7.72
N ALA A 121 -11.75 -8.02 -7.84
CA ALA A 121 -12.34 -8.98 -6.92
C ALA A 121 -12.70 -10.25 -7.71
N PRO A 122 -12.27 -11.45 -7.29
CA PRO A 122 -12.75 -12.69 -7.88
C PRO A 122 -14.27 -12.77 -7.83
N LYS A 123 -14.90 -13.35 -8.86
CA LYS A 123 -16.35 -13.57 -8.88
C LYS A 123 -16.75 -14.42 -7.67
N GLY A 124 -17.78 -13.97 -6.95
CA GLY A 124 -18.25 -14.64 -5.73
C GLY A 124 -17.44 -14.35 -4.46
N SER A 125 -16.33 -13.58 -4.55
CA SER A 125 -15.62 -13.14 -3.37
C SER A 125 -16.40 -12.04 -2.63
N LYS A 126 -16.45 -12.15 -1.31
CA LYS A 126 -16.99 -11.11 -0.43
C LYS A 126 -15.88 -10.12 -0.04
N TYR A 127 -15.28 -9.53 -1.06
CA TYR A 127 -14.16 -8.61 -0.97
C TYR A 127 -14.49 -7.32 -1.70
N LYS A 128 -14.11 -6.20 -1.10
CA LYS A 128 -14.21 -4.88 -1.73
C LYS A 128 -12.97 -4.07 -1.44
N GLY A 129 -12.36 -3.51 -2.47
CA GLY A 129 -11.13 -2.76 -2.32
C GLY A 129 -11.07 -1.56 -3.24
N TYR A 130 -10.41 -0.50 -2.76
CA TYR A 130 -10.20 0.75 -3.48
C TYR A 130 -8.75 1.21 -3.34
N ARG A 131 -8.23 1.83 -4.40
CA ARG A 131 -6.87 2.34 -4.49
C ARG A 131 -6.85 3.80 -4.91
N TRP A 132 -6.13 4.61 -4.15
CA TRP A 132 -5.71 5.96 -4.53
C TRP A 132 -4.22 5.93 -4.85
N VAL A 133 -3.83 6.61 -5.92
CA VAL A 133 -2.44 6.64 -6.39
C VAL A 133 -2.00 8.09 -6.54
N PHE A 134 -0.85 8.40 -5.97
CA PHE A 134 -0.29 9.74 -5.91
C PHE A 134 1.06 9.79 -6.61
N GLY A 135 1.31 10.88 -7.34
CA GLY A 135 2.52 11.08 -8.14
C GLY A 135 2.32 10.78 -9.63
N ALA A 136 3.23 11.29 -10.46
CA ALA A 136 3.13 11.25 -11.93
C ALA A 136 3.17 9.83 -12.51
N ASN A 137 3.82 8.89 -11.81
CA ASN A 137 3.93 7.51 -12.24
C ASN A 137 3.15 6.59 -11.30
N LYS A 138 2.07 5.98 -11.82
CA LYS A 138 1.17 5.10 -11.05
C LYS A 138 1.84 3.84 -10.48
N THR A 139 3.02 3.46 -10.96
CA THR A 139 3.79 2.29 -10.46
C THR A 139 4.96 2.66 -9.55
N LYS A 140 5.33 3.94 -9.50
CA LYS A 140 6.42 4.47 -8.67
C LYS A 140 5.94 5.51 -7.66
N GLY A 141 4.63 5.69 -7.54
CA GLY A 141 4.02 6.65 -6.65
C GLY A 141 3.72 6.09 -5.26
N LEU A 142 3.27 6.97 -4.39
CA LEU A 142 2.64 6.58 -3.14
C LEU A 142 1.24 6.03 -3.43
N ASP A 143 0.84 4.95 -2.78
CA ASP A 143 -0.53 4.46 -2.85
C ASP A 143 -1.20 4.33 -1.49
N VAL A 144 -2.51 4.52 -1.50
CA VAL A 144 -3.40 4.18 -0.40
C VAL A 144 -4.36 3.11 -0.89
N LEU A 145 -4.40 1.98 -0.17
CA LEU A 145 -5.36 0.91 -0.40
C LEU A 145 -6.27 0.82 0.83
N LEU A 146 -7.57 0.74 0.58
CA LEU A 146 -8.59 0.44 1.59
C LEU A 146 -9.36 -0.80 1.14
N GLU A 147 -9.36 -1.83 1.97
CA GLU A 147 -9.89 -3.16 1.67
C GLU A 147 -10.86 -3.59 2.77
N HIS A 148 -11.92 -4.31 2.38
CA HIS A 148 -12.90 -4.94 3.26
C HIS A 148 -13.05 -6.42 2.91
N PHE A 149 -12.99 -7.26 3.93
CA PHE A 149 -13.13 -8.71 3.84
C PHE A 149 -14.29 -9.17 4.74
N GLU A 150 -15.33 -9.78 4.16
CA GLU A 150 -16.48 -10.26 4.97
C GLU A 150 -16.21 -11.63 5.63
N LEU A 151 -15.25 -12.41 5.14
CA LEU A 151 -15.00 -13.76 5.64
C LEU A 151 -14.14 -13.75 6.91
N THR A 152 -14.54 -14.57 7.86
CA THR A 152 -13.75 -15.05 9.00
C THR A 152 -13.43 -16.51 8.73
N GLY A 153 -12.29 -16.77 8.11
CA GLY A 153 -11.62 -18.07 8.17
C GLY A 153 -10.39 -17.89 9.06
N ASP A 154 -9.95 -18.95 9.74
CA ASP A 154 -8.91 -18.88 10.77
C ASP A 154 -7.61 -18.20 10.28
N ASP A 155 -7.31 -18.31 8.99
CA ASP A 155 -6.09 -17.78 8.36
C ASP A 155 -6.31 -16.57 7.41
N SER A 156 -7.56 -16.09 7.25
CA SER A 156 -7.87 -15.00 6.32
C SER A 156 -8.04 -13.66 7.04
N PRO A 157 -7.50 -12.55 6.49
CA PRO A 157 -7.77 -11.23 7.05
C PRO A 157 -9.26 -10.92 6.98
N SER A 158 -9.83 -10.50 8.09
CA SER A 158 -11.24 -10.11 8.22
C SER A 158 -11.39 -8.61 8.50
N GLY A 159 -12.54 -8.04 8.15
CA GLY A 159 -12.86 -6.64 8.43
C GLY A 159 -12.12 -5.65 7.52
N ASN A 160 -11.71 -4.52 8.09
CA ASN A 160 -11.23 -3.36 7.32
C ASN A 160 -9.72 -3.18 7.44
N VAL A 161 -9.04 -3.04 6.31
CA VAL A 161 -7.59 -2.85 6.25
C VAL A 161 -7.27 -1.62 5.43
N ILE A 162 -6.42 -0.74 5.98
CA ILE A 162 -5.82 0.37 5.24
C ILE A 162 -4.32 0.16 5.12
N ARG A 163 -3.79 0.52 3.95
CA ARG A 163 -2.37 0.44 3.63
C ARG A 163 -1.92 1.71 2.95
N ILE A 164 -0.76 2.21 3.33
CA ILE A 164 -0.03 3.27 2.64
C ILE A 164 1.33 2.72 2.22
N SER A 165 1.72 2.81 0.95
CA SER A 165 3.04 2.35 0.48
C SER A 165 3.73 3.39 -0.38
N ASP A 166 5.05 3.57 -0.19
CA ASP A 166 5.92 4.20 -1.19
C ASP A 166 6.45 3.12 -2.14
N ASN A 167 5.83 2.99 -3.31
CA ASN A 167 6.27 2.00 -4.29
C ASN A 167 7.62 2.35 -4.91
N SER A 168 8.01 3.63 -4.96
CA SER A 168 9.35 4.02 -5.41
C SER A 168 10.40 3.45 -4.47
N ALA A 169 10.21 3.65 -3.17
CA ALA A 169 11.15 3.18 -2.17
C ALA A 169 11.21 1.65 -2.11
N MET A 170 10.07 0.97 -2.14
CA MET A 170 10.05 -0.50 -2.25
C MET A 170 10.79 -1.02 -3.48
N ASN A 171 10.69 -0.34 -4.62
CA ASN A 171 11.43 -0.71 -5.84
C ASN A 171 12.94 -0.45 -5.70
N ARG A 172 13.35 0.62 -5.01
CA ARG A 172 14.77 0.88 -4.70
C ARG A 172 15.36 -0.21 -3.81
N GLU A 173 14.61 -0.67 -2.80
CA GLU A 173 15.03 -1.78 -1.95
C GLU A 173 15.30 -3.05 -2.75
N LYS A 174 14.37 -3.40 -3.65
CA LYS A 174 14.56 -4.56 -4.54
C LYS A 174 15.78 -4.39 -5.43
N ALA A 175 15.92 -3.24 -6.08
CA ALA A 175 17.05 -2.98 -6.98
C ALA A 175 18.40 -3.04 -6.26
N CYS A 176 18.47 -2.53 -5.03
CA CYS A 176 19.64 -2.64 -4.16
C CYS A 176 19.97 -4.11 -3.87
N TYR A 177 18.98 -4.91 -3.50
CA TYR A 177 19.18 -6.32 -3.22
C TYR A 177 19.60 -7.14 -4.44
N ASP A 178 18.93 -6.95 -5.57
CA ASP A 178 19.26 -7.59 -6.84
C ASP A 178 20.71 -7.29 -7.24
N ALA A 179 21.20 -6.07 -6.98
CA ALA A 179 22.58 -5.69 -7.24
C ALA A 179 23.58 -6.40 -6.31
N MET A 180 23.21 -6.67 -5.06
CA MET A 180 24.07 -7.39 -4.11
C MET A 180 24.21 -8.88 -4.44
N ILE A 181 23.13 -9.51 -4.92
CA ILE A 181 23.14 -10.94 -5.29
C ILE A 181 23.57 -11.19 -6.73
N LYS A 182 23.81 -10.13 -7.51
CA LYS A 182 24.24 -10.28 -8.90
C LYS A 182 25.61 -10.95 -8.96
N GLY A 183 25.64 -12.17 -9.49
CA GLY A 183 26.87 -12.96 -9.63
C GLY A 183 27.19 -13.85 -8.42
N THR A 184 26.34 -13.90 -7.40
CA THR A 184 26.44 -14.96 -6.39
C THR A 184 26.06 -16.29 -7.03
N PRO A 185 26.84 -17.37 -6.82
CA PRO A 185 26.46 -18.70 -7.27
C PRO A 185 25.06 -19.06 -6.78
N GLU A 186 24.30 -19.78 -7.59
CA GLU A 186 22.99 -20.29 -7.19
C GLU A 186 23.16 -21.12 -5.90
N PRO A 187 22.37 -20.85 -4.85
CA PRO A 187 22.42 -21.64 -3.63
C PRO A 187 22.16 -23.10 -3.98
N GLN A 188 23.11 -23.97 -3.66
CA GLN A 188 22.89 -25.40 -3.82
C GLN A 188 21.75 -25.83 -2.86
N PRO A 189 20.77 -26.60 -3.33
CA PRO A 189 19.67 -27.04 -2.49
C PRO A 189 20.20 -27.82 -1.29
N ALA A 190 19.75 -27.46 -0.09
CA ALA A 190 20.13 -28.18 1.13
C ALA A 190 19.61 -29.63 1.13
N PHE A 191 18.50 -29.88 0.43
CA PHE A 191 17.89 -31.19 0.19
C PHE A 191 17.02 -31.15 -1.09
N PRO A 192 16.83 -32.27 -1.80
CA PRO A 192 17.48 -33.56 -1.62
C PRO A 192 18.67 -33.78 -2.57
N LEU A 193 19.61 -34.64 -2.14
CA LEU A 193 20.73 -35.14 -2.97
C LEU A 193 20.30 -36.30 -3.91
N PHE A 194 18.98 -36.52 -4.06
CA PHE A 194 18.38 -37.57 -4.88
C PHE A 194 17.34 -36.97 -5.85
N ASP A 195 16.99 -37.72 -6.87
CA ASP A 195 15.97 -37.32 -7.84
C ASP A 195 14.60 -37.21 -7.16
N VAL A 196 14.00 -36.02 -7.20
CA VAL A 196 12.66 -35.77 -6.67
C VAL A 196 11.63 -36.44 -7.59
N ASP A 197 10.87 -37.40 -7.05
CA ASP A 197 9.74 -38.01 -7.73
C ASP A 197 8.38 -37.43 -7.27
N ASP A 198 7.30 -37.83 -7.95
CA ASP A 198 5.95 -37.36 -7.65
C ASP A 198 5.51 -37.69 -6.22
N SER A 199 6.04 -38.75 -5.60
CA SER A 199 5.71 -39.12 -4.23
C SER A 199 6.35 -38.19 -3.21
N TRP A 200 7.56 -37.70 -3.49
CA TRP A 200 8.25 -36.71 -2.67
C TRP A 200 7.54 -35.35 -2.67
N LEU A 201 6.85 -35.02 -3.77
CA LEU A 201 6.10 -33.76 -3.90
C LEU A 201 4.75 -33.76 -3.18
N LEU A 202 4.27 -34.93 -2.72
CA LEU A 202 2.98 -35.08 -2.07
C LEU A 202 3.15 -35.30 -0.55
N PRO A 203 2.28 -34.71 0.30
CA PRO A 203 2.22 -35.09 1.70
C PRO A 203 1.95 -36.60 1.82
N GLN A 204 2.75 -37.28 2.64
CA GLN A 204 2.59 -38.70 2.95
C GLN A 204 1.51 -38.92 4.01
#